data_AF-A0A8T4W4R8-F1
#
_entry.id   AF-A0A8T4W4R8-F1
#
_cell.length_a   1.000
_cell.length_b   1.000
_cell.length_c   1.000
_cell.angle_alpha   90.00
_cell.angle_beta   90.00
_cell.angle_gamma   90.00
#
_symmetry.space_group_name_H-M   'P 1'
#
loop_
_entity.id
_entity.type
_entity.pdbx_description
1 polymer ?
#
loop_
_entity_poly.entity_id
_entity_poly.type
_entity_poly.pdbx_seq_one_letter_code
_entity_poly.pdbx_strand_id
1 'polypeptide(L)'
;MDYEIIIQAFWLIIPAYIANASALLVGGGTPIDFGKKLNDDKRILGDGKTWHGLLAGSFIGMTSGFGLSVAAKYAQAYNFPIYLNDFTGFPMMIPLVFSICFGAL
;
A
#
# COMPACT_ATOMS: atom_id res chain seq x y z
N MET A 1 11.44 10.30 -21.46
CA MET A 1 10.40 11.32 -21.25
C MET A 1 9.03 10.71 -20.96
N ASP A 2 8.31 10.07 -21.90
CA ASP A 2 6.92 9.60 -21.60
C ASP A 2 6.85 8.30 -20.79
N TYR A 3 7.75 7.34 -21.05
CA TYR A 3 7.72 6.04 -20.38
C TYR A 3 8.17 6.12 -18.91
N GLU A 4 8.98 7.11 -18.54
CA GLU A 4 9.48 7.29 -17.17
C GLU A 4 8.33 7.59 -16.20
N ILE A 5 7.36 8.40 -16.62
CA ILE A 5 6.16 8.71 -15.81
C ILE A 5 5.36 7.43 -15.55
N ILE A 6 5.20 6.58 -16.57
CA ILE A 6 4.49 5.31 -16.45
C ILE A 6 5.22 4.40 -15.46
N ILE A 7 6.55 4.25 -15.59
CA ILE A 7 7.35 3.44 -14.67
C ILE A 7 7.26 3.98 -13.24
N GLN A 8 7.33 5.29 -13.05
CA GLN A 8 7.21 5.93 -11.75
C GLN A 8 5.82 5.75 -11.13
N ALA A 9 4.76 5.82 -11.93
CA ALA A 9 3.40 5.58 -11.46
C ALA A 9 3.23 4.13 -10.98
N PHE A 10 3.74 3.15 -11.74
CA PHE A 10 3.77 1.76 -11.31
C PHE A 10 4.65 1.57 -10.06
N TRP A 11 5.83 2.18 -10.02
CA TRP A 11 6.74 2.12 -8.88
C TRP A 11 6.08 2.63 -7.58
N LEU A 12 5.36 3.76 -7.68
CA LEU A 12 4.67 4.38 -6.57
C LEU A 12 3.49 3.54 -6.02
N ILE A 13 2.76 2.84 -6.89
CA ILE A 13 1.54 2.10 -6.50
C ILE A 13 1.81 0.67 -5.99
N ILE A 14 3.00 0.10 -6.25
CA ILE A 14 3.33 -1.27 -5.82
C ILE A 14 3.04 -1.53 -4.33
N PRO A 15 3.42 -0.67 -3.37
CA PRO A 15 3.12 -0.90 -1.95
C PRO A 15 1.62 -1.04 -1.66
N ALA A 16 0.78 -0.26 -2.36
CA ALA A 16 -0.68 -0.34 -2.25
C ALA A 16 -1.23 -1.67 -2.76
N TYR A 17 -0.73 -2.17 -3.90
CA TYR A 17 -1.13 -3.48 -4.40
C TYR A 17 -0.69 -4.61 -3.48
N ILE A 18 0.51 -4.52 -2.92
CA ILE A 18 0.98 -5.48 -1.93
C ILE A 18 0.10 -5.42 -0.68
N ALA A 19 -0.26 -4.23 -0.18
CA ALA A 19 -1.14 -4.09 0.96
C ALA A 19 -2.50 -4.78 0.72
N ASN A 20 -3.14 -4.49 -0.40
CA ASN A 20 -4.46 -5.02 -0.75
C ASN A 20 -4.44 -6.55 -0.95
N ALA A 21 -3.47 -7.06 -1.72
CA ALA A 21 -3.30 -8.50 -1.89
C ALA A 21 -3.01 -9.20 -0.55
N SER A 22 -2.21 -8.57 0.32
CA SER A 22 -1.92 -9.11 1.64
C SER A 22 -3.18 -9.17 2.51
N ALA A 23 -4.00 -8.13 2.53
CA ALA A 23 -5.27 -8.12 3.26
C ALA A 23 -6.25 -9.20 2.79
N LEU A 24 -6.22 -9.59 1.51
CA LEU A 24 -6.99 -10.73 1.00
C LEU A 24 -6.46 -12.06 1.58
N LEU A 25 -5.13 -12.24 1.63
CA LEU A 25 -4.49 -13.47 2.09
C LEU A 25 -4.59 -13.67 3.62
N VAL A 26 -4.45 -12.59 4.38
CA VAL A 26 -4.46 -12.60 5.87
C VAL A 26 -5.78 -12.10 6.46
N GLY A 27 -6.75 -11.79 5.60
CA GLY A 27 -8.03 -11.21 5.98
C GLY A 27 -8.92 -12.16 6.76
N GLY A 28 -10.15 -11.71 7.04
CA GLY A 28 -11.09 -12.40 7.90
C GLY A 28 -11.06 -11.91 9.35
N GLY A 29 -11.79 -12.59 10.22
CA GLY A 29 -12.07 -12.12 11.58
C GLY A 29 -13.12 -11.00 11.62
N THR A 30 -13.06 -10.15 12.64
CA THR A 30 -14.10 -9.15 12.91
C THR A 30 -14.20 -8.10 11.79
N PRO A 31 -15.37 -7.96 11.14
CA PRO A 31 -15.64 -6.87 10.20
C PRO A 31 -15.52 -5.51 10.89
N ILE A 32 -14.95 -4.53 10.20
CA ILE A 32 -14.74 -3.16 10.72
C ILE A 32 -16.08 -2.48 11.04
N ASP A 33 -17.12 -2.78 10.27
CA ASP A 33 -18.47 -2.23 10.49
C ASP A 33 -19.25 -2.94 11.60
N PHE A 34 -18.70 -4.00 12.22
CA PHE A 34 -19.37 -4.82 13.24
C PHE A 34 -20.76 -5.35 12.83
N GLY A 35 -20.99 -5.58 11.53
CA GLY A 35 -22.29 -6.05 11.06
C GLY A 35 -23.32 -4.95 10.83
N LYS A 36 -22.96 -3.67 11.03
CA LYS A 36 -23.88 -2.55 10.84
C LYS A 36 -24.35 -2.45 9.39
N LYS A 37 -25.62 -2.12 9.24
CA LYS A 37 -26.30 -1.97 7.95
C LYS A 37 -26.80 -0.55 7.76
N LEU A 38 -26.90 -0.14 6.50
CA LEU A 38 -27.56 1.09 6.05
C LEU A 38 -29.08 0.89 6.00
N ASN A 39 -29.81 1.98 5.71
CA ASN A 39 -31.27 1.96 5.61
C ASN A 39 -31.82 1.03 4.50
N ASP A 40 -30.98 0.65 3.53
CA ASP A 40 -31.31 -0.28 2.45
C ASP A 40 -30.93 -1.74 2.76
N ASP A 41 -30.70 -2.07 4.04
CA ASP A 41 -30.29 -3.38 4.57
C ASP A 41 -28.94 -3.92 4.05
N LYS A 42 -28.17 -3.09 3.33
CA LYS A 42 -26.80 -3.41 2.92
C LYS A 42 -25.80 -3.09 4.02
N ARG A 43 -24.70 -3.84 4.06
CA ARG A 43 -23.57 -3.60 4.98
C ARG A 43 -22.87 -2.29 4.64
N ILE A 44 -22.38 -1.58 5.67
CA ILE A 44 -21.69 -0.30 5.48
C ILE A 44 -20.36 -0.51 4.73
N LEU A 45 -19.58 -1.51 5.14
CA LEU A 45 -18.27 -1.82 4.53
C LEU A 45 -18.22 -3.22 3.91
N GLY A 46 -19.05 -4.14 4.40
CA GLY A 46 -19.10 -5.53 3.94
C GLY A 46 -18.15 -6.45 4.68
N ASP A 47 -18.30 -7.76 4.45
CA ASP A 47 -17.58 -8.79 5.22
C ASP A 47 -16.07 -8.85 4.93
N GLY A 48 -15.65 -8.40 3.74
CA GLY A 48 -14.24 -8.40 3.35
C GLY A 48 -13.39 -7.32 4.01
N LYS A 49 -14.01 -6.33 4.68
CA LYS A 49 -13.30 -5.22 5.34
C LYS A 49 -13.13 -5.53 6.82
N THR A 50 -12.07 -6.25 7.16
CA THR A 50 -11.80 -6.72 8.53
C THR A 50 -10.64 -6.01 9.19
N TRP A 51 -10.64 -5.96 10.52
CA TRP A 51 -9.55 -5.35 11.29
C TRP A 51 -8.20 -6.04 11.06
N HIS A 52 -8.19 -7.37 10.96
CA HIS A 52 -6.97 -8.13 10.65
C HIS A 52 -6.44 -7.77 9.26
N GLY A 53 -7.32 -7.72 8.25
CA GLY A 53 -6.95 -7.32 6.90
C GLY A 53 -6.37 -5.90 6.86
N LEU A 54 -7.01 -4.95 7.55
CA LEU A 54 -6.55 -3.56 7.61
C LEU A 54 -5.15 -3.45 8.24
N LEU A 55 -4.95 -4.05 9.42
CA LEU A 55 -3.69 -3.92 10.16
C LEU A 55 -2.55 -4.69 9.50
N ALA A 56 -2.76 -5.97 9.19
CA ALA A 56 -1.71 -6.80 8.60
C ALA A 56 -1.43 -6.42 7.14
N GLY A 57 -2.46 -6.09 6.37
CA GLY A 57 -2.30 -5.57 5.01
C GLY A 57 -1.50 -4.27 4.98
N SER A 58 -1.85 -3.30 5.84
CA SER A 58 -1.10 -2.04 5.94
C SER A 58 0.34 -2.28 6.33
N PHE A 59 0.58 -3.15 7.32
CA PHE A 59 1.93 -3.46 7.81
C PHE A 59 2.82 -4.11 6.73
N ILE A 60 2.29 -5.11 6.01
CA ILE A 60 3.03 -5.78 4.93
C ILE A 60 3.28 -4.81 3.77
N GLY A 61 2.26 -4.02 3.37
CA GLY A 61 2.40 -2.96 2.38
C GLY A 61 3.49 -1.96 2.74
N MET A 62 3.48 -1.45 3.97
CA MET A 62 4.49 -0.49 4.45
C MET A 62 5.89 -1.09 4.45
N THR A 63 6.04 -2.32 4.94
CA THR A 63 7.32 -3.03 4.94
C THR A 63 7.87 -3.16 3.51
N SER A 64 6.99 -3.49 2.55
CA SER A 64 7.37 -3.56 1.13
C SER A 64 7.74 -2.18 0.56
N GLY A 65 7.02 -1.11 0.89
CA GLY A 65 7.31 0.25 0.44
C GLY A 65 8.63 0.79 0.98
N PHE A 66 8.97 0.50 2.23
CA PHE A 66 10.30 0.81 2.77
C PHE A 66 11.39 -0.01 2.07
N GLY A 67 11.14 -1.29 1.77
CA GLY A 67 12.02 -2.11 0.94
C GLY A 67 12.26 -1.50 -0.45
N LEU A 68 11.21 -1.00 -1.11
CA LEU A 68 11.33 -0.29 -2.39
C LEU A 68 12.11 1.03 -2.25
N SER A 69 11.91 1.79 -1.17
CA SER A 69 12.71 3.00 -0.92
C SER A 69 14.21 2.69 -0.84
N VAL A 70 14.56 1.62 -0.12
CA VAL A 70 15.95 1.14 -0.03
C VAL A 70 16.45 0.67 -1.40
N ALA A 71 15.65 -0.09 -2.13
CA ALA A 71 15.99 -0.56 -3.48
C ALA A 71 16.23 0.61 -4.46
N ALA A 72 15.41 1.66 -4.41
CA ALA A 72 15.56 2.86 -5.23
C ALA A 72 16.90 3.57 -4.96
N LYS A 73 17.28 3.71 -3.68
CA LYS A 73 18.58 4.29 -3.30
C LYS A 73 19.76 3.45 -3.80
N TYR A 74 19.67 2.13 -3.66
CA TYR A 74 20.69 1.23 -4.20
C TYR A 74 20.79 1.33 -5.73
N ALA A 75 19.65 1.33 -6.44
CA ALA A 75 19.62 1.49 -7.89
C ALA A 75 20.31 2.80 -8.33
N GLN A 76 20.04 3.90 -7.63
CA GLN A 76 20.68 5.18 -7.90
C GLN A 76 22.19 5.14 -7.62
N ALA A 77 22.62 4.54 -6.52
CA ALA A 77 24.05 4.42 -6.16
C ALA A 77 24.88 3.65 -7.19
N TYR A 78 24.27 2.70 -7.90
CA TYR A 78 24.90 1.90 -8.96
C TYR A 78 24.61 2.41 -10.38
N ASN A 79 24.14 3.65 -10.54
CA ASN A 79 23.84 4.26 -11.84
C ASN A 79 22.86 3.43 -12.70
N PHE A 80 21.84 2.84 -12.06
CA PHE A 80 20.77 2.15 -12.79
C PHE A 80 20.15 3.11 -13.83
N PRO A 81 19.89 2.66 -15.07
CA PRO A 81 19.54 3.54 -16.20
C PRO A 81 18.16 4.20 -16.07
N ILE A 82 17.37 3.83 -15.07
CA ILE A 82 16.05 4.39 -14.81
C ILE A 82 16.08 4.99 -13.41
N TYR A 83 15.73 6.27 -13.31
CA TYR A 83 15.51 6.89 -12.00
C TYR A 83 14.28 6.25 -11.35
N LEU A 84 14.39 5.85 -10.09
CA LEU A 84 13.31 5.35 -9.24
C LEU A 84 13.22 6.26 -8.01
N ASN A 85 12.04 6.78 -7.70
CA ASN A 85 11.88 7.64 -6.53
C ASN A 85 11.95 6.80 -5.24
N ASP A 86 12.61 7.32 -4.21
CA ASP A 86 12.73 6.68 -2.90
C ASP A 86 11.60 7.07 -1.92
N PHE A 87 10.45 7.46 -2.47
CA PHE A 87 9.27 7.96 -1.75
C PHE A 87 9.56 9.25 -0.98
N THR A 88 10.21 10.21 -1.63
CA THR A 88 10.60 11.52 -1.05
C THR A 88 11.62 11.45 0.10
N GLY A 89 12.27 10.30 0.29
CA GLY A 89 13.30 10.10 1.30
C GLY A 89 12.78 10.08 2.75
N PHE A 90 13.68 9.82 3.69
CA PHE A 90 13.37 9.82 5.13
C PHE A 90 13.38 11.28 5.64
N PRO A 91 12.37 11.72 6.42
CA PRO A 91 11.30 10.93 7.03
C PRO A 91 9.99 10.84 6.21
N MET A 92 9.87 11.56 5.11
CA MET A 92 8.61 11.73 4.36
C MET A 92 8.06 10.45 3.73
N MET A 93 8.91 9.45 3.48
CA MET A 93 8.46 8.12 3.06
C MET A 93 7.48 7.48 4.06
N ILE A 94 7.56 7.80 5.35
CA ILE A 94 6.70 7.20 6.38
C ILE A 94 5.24 7.58 6.15
N PRO A 95 4.84 8.87 6.21
CA PRO A 95 3.46 9.26 5.98
C PRO A 95 2.99 8.94 4.56
N LEU A 96 3.88 9.02 3.56
CA LEU A 96 3.53 8.74 2.17
C LEU A 96 3.20 7.25 1.96
N VAL A 97 4.12 6.35 2.33
CA VAL A 97 3.92 4.91 2.18
C VAL A 97 2.76 4.44 3.07
N PHE A 98 2.65 4.96 4.30
CA PHE A 98 1.49 4.70 5.16
C PHE A 98 0.18 5.09 4.47
N SER A 99 0.08 6.30 3.93
CA SER A 99 -1.16 6.78 3.29
C SER A 99 -1.54 5.96 2.07
N ILE A 100 -0.57 5.57 1.24
CA ILE A 100 -0.81 4.73 0.06
C ILE A 100 -1.28 3.32 0.48
N CYS A 101 -0.61 2.70 1.44
CA CYS A 101 -0.95 1.34 1.87
C CYS A 101 -2.27 1.28 2.63
N PHE A 102 -2.48 2.20 3.58
CA PHE A 102 -3.70 2.28 4.37
C PHE A 102 -4.90 2.66 3.51
N GLY A 103 -4.74 3.62 2.59
CA GLY A 103 -5.81 4.05 1.68
C GLY A 103 -6.20 3.01 0.63
N ALA A 104 -5.37 1.98 0.40
CA ALA A 104 -5.69 0.90 -0.52
C ALA A 104 -6.60 -0.20 0.10
N LEU A 105 -6.82 -0.15 1.42
CA LEU A 105 -7.61 -1.12 2.20
C LEU A 105 -8.98 -0.58 2.57
#